data_AF-Q8G7B9-F1
#
_entry.id   AF-Q8G7B9-F1
#
_cell.length_a   1.000
_cell.length_b   1.000
_cell.length_c   1.000
_cell.angle_alpha   90.00
_cell.angle_beta   90.00
_cell.angle_gamma   90.00
#
_symmetry.space_group_name_H-M   'P 1'
#
loop_
_entity.id
_entity.type
_entity.pdbx_description
1 polymer ?
#
loop_
_entity_poly.entity_id
_entity_poly.type
_entity_poly.pdbx_seq_one_letter_code
_entity_poly.pdbx_strand_id
1 'polypeptide(L)'
;MLYANRVESGGIMAEQQFNPGVSLAGAVDLEALKHQVKAEPGQAGGAPAAGGYVIDTTENTFQAMVQTSATFPILLLLWVPTDDRLFPMARALGDAVNALNGQIQLSRIDISSNPSIAQALQVQGVPALFALIAGRPMPLLQGLPGDDELKQLTDEVIPKIIEAAAQSGVNGTAPYSGDPDSDAAKSAGATGAVAGAEQVPPEHAEAHRLAEEGDYAGAAAEYERVLGSDPSDALAARERAKALLLARSGAADVRDVRAAAAAAPDDVEAQLAVADIDMIGGQIQDAFDRLLDFLAAGHKADIEQVRKRLLEYFAIPEPTDPRLTRARRRLATLMY
;
A
#
# COMPACT_ATOMS: atom_id res chain seq x y z
N MET A 1 -68.12 49.43 8.25
CA MET A 1 -66.93 48.66 8.70
C MET A 1 -65.87 48.75 7.62
N LEU A 2 -64.61 48.83 8.04
CA LEU A 2 -63.47 49.43 7.35
C LEU A 2 -62.98 48.73 6.07
N TYR A 3 -62.53 49.58 5.14
CA TYR A 3 -61.51 49.36 4.10
C TYR A 3 -60.15 48.96 4.71
N ALA A 4 -59.37 48.07 4.07
CA ALA A 4 -57.93 48.30 3.75
C ALA A 4 -57.18 47.09 3.14
N ASN A 5 -56.62 47.33 1.94
CA ASN A 5 -55.31 47.00 1.38
C ASN A 5 -54.72 45.57 1.24
N ARG A 6 -54.46 45.28 -0.04
CA ARG A 6 -53.40 44.47 -0.69
C ARG A 6 -52.00 44.98 -0.34
N VAL A 7 -51.00 44.09 -0.18
CA VAL A 7 -49.65 44.06 -0.83
C VAL A 7 -49.04 42.65 -0.70
N GLU A 8 -48.39 42.18 -1.77
CA GLU A 8 -47.62 40.93 -1.96
C GLU A 8 -46.25 40.90 -1.25
N SER A 9 -45.65 39.69 -1.15
CA SER A 9 -44.20 39.33 -1.12
C SER A 9 -44.05 38.13 -0.17
N GLY A 10 -43.64 36.92 -0.57
CA GLY A 10 -42.44 36.57 -1.33
C GLY A 10 -41.43 35.96 -0.35
N GLY A 11 -41.13 34.66 -0.41
CA GLY A 11 -40.16 34.05 0.51
C GLY A 11 -40.16 32.52 0.64
N ILE A 12 -40.09 31.83 -0.50
CA ILE A 12 -39.37 30.58 -0.80
C ILE A 12 -38.74 29.75 0.34
N MET A 13 -39.14 28.47 0.36
CA MET A 13 -38.43 27.32 0.94
C MET A 13 -36.97 27.28 0.49
N ALA A 14 -36.04 27.14 1.43
CA ALA A 14 -34.66 26.77 1.15
C ALA A 14 -34.53 25.24 1.19
N GLU A 15 -34.94 24.57 0.11
CA GLU A 15 -34.36 23.28 -0.25
C GLU A 15 -33.02 23.57 -0.95
N GLN A 16 -31.92 23.39 -0.23
CA GLN A 16 -30.59 23.38 -0.85
C GLN A 16 -30.42 22.06 -1.62
N GLN A 17 -30.90 22.08 -2.86
CA GLN A 17 -30.65 21.06 -3.85
C GLN A 17 -29.25 21.30 -4.44
N PHE A 18 -28.27 20.53 -4.00
CA PHE A 18 -26.94 20.51 -4.59
C PHE A 18 -27.01 19.78 -5.94
N ASN A 19 -26.74 20.48 -7.04
CA ASN A 19 -26.59 19.92 -8.39
C ASN A 19 -25.11 19.97 -8.76
N PRO A 20 -24.42 18.84 -9.01
CA PRO A 20 -23.13 18.88 -9.69
C PRO A 20 -23.38 19.12 -11.18
N GLY A 21 -23.41 20.40 -11.56
CA GLY A 21 -23.48 20.82 -12.96
C GLY A 21 -22.10 20.74 -13.60
N VAL A 22 -21.92 19.82 -14.55
CA VAL A 22 -20.97 20.02 -15.65
C VAL A 22 -21.46 21.24 -16.42
N SER A 23 -20.90 22.41 -16.14
CA SER A 23 -21.18 23.63 -16.90
C SER A 23 -20.44 23.59 -18.23
N LEU A 24 -21.15 23.25 -19.30
CA LEU A 24 -20.69 23.31 -20.71
C LEU A 24 -20.64 24.74 -21.29
N ALA A 25 -20.56 25.76 -20.45
CA ALA A 25 -20.42 27.14 -20.88
C ALA A 25 -19.51 27.92 -19.91
N GLY A 26 -18.19 27.85 -20.12
CA GLY A 26 -17.22 28.91 -19.85
C GLY A 26 -17.12 29.54 -18.46
N ALA A 27 -17.87 29.10 -17.45
CA ALA A 27 -17.71 29.53 -16.08
C ALA A 27 -16.59 28.70 -15.44
N VAL A 28 -15.38 29.25 -15.51
CA VAL A 28 -14.28 28.82 -14.64
C VAL A 28 -14.76 28.96 -13.21
N ASP A 29 -14.90 27.84 -12.49
CA ASP A 29 -15.13 27.84 -11.05
C ASP A 29 -13.87 28.40 -10.38
N LEU A 30 -13.89 29.71 -10.10
CA LEU A 30 -12.79 30.44 -9.49
C LEU A 30 -12.54 29.97 -8.05
N GLU A 31 -13.50 29.32 -7.39
CA GLU A 31 -13.29 28.74 -6.07
C GLU A 31 -12.55 27.42 -6.16
N ALA A 32 -12.92 26.54 -7.10
CA ALA A 32 -12.15 25.33 -7.37
C ALA A 32 -10.71 25.63 -7.79
N LEU A 33 -10.47 26.71 -8.55
CA LEU A 33 -9.13 27.12 -8.97
C LEU A 33 -8.24 27.61 -7.81
N LYS A 34 -8.82 28.15 -6.73
CA LYS A 34 -8.07 28.63 -5.55
C LYS A 34 -7.43 27.50 -4.74
N HIS A 35 -8.04 26.32 -4.78
CA HIS A 35 -7.62 25.13 -4.04
C HIS A 35 -6.73 24.20 -4.86
N GLN A 36 -6.46 24.55 -6.13
CA GLN A 36 -5.56 23.77 -6.98
C GLN A 36 -4.10 24.08 -6.68
N VAL A 37 -3.37 23.05 -6.26
CA VAL A 37 -1.92 23.11 -6.05
C VAL A 37 -1.19 22.39 -7.18
N LYS A 38 -0.06 22.95 -7.61
CA LYS A 38 0.80 22.43 -8.68
C LYS A 38 1.96 21.56 -8.19
N ALA A 39 2.16 21.46 -6.88
CA ALA A 39 3.24 20.69 -6.28
C ALA A 39 2.89 19.18 -6.28
N GLU A 40 3.90 18.33 -6.48
CA GLU A 40 3.72 16.88 -6.52
C GLU A 40 3.49 16.30 -5.12
N PRO A 41 2.90 15.09 -4.99
CA PRO A 41 2.79 14.41 -3.71
C PRO A 41 4.15 14.28 -3.02
N GLY A 42 4.20 14.61 -1.73
CA GLY A 42 5.43 14.62 -0.92
C GLY A 42 6.24 15.93 -0.97
N GLN A 43 5.93 16.85 -1.88
CA GLN A 43 6.56 18.18 -1.92
C GLN A 43 5.85 19.15 -0.96
N ALA A 44 6.57 20.18 -0.50
CA ALA A 44 5.98 21.22 0.34
C ALA A 44 4.82 21.92 -0.39
N GLY A 45 3.63 21.88 0.21
CA GLY A 45 2.40 22.38 -0.39
C GLY A 45 1.68 21.38 -1.30
N GLY A 46 2.29 20.24 -1.63
CA GLY A 46 1.67 19.16 -2.38
C GLY A 46 0.90 18.16 -1.51
N ALA A 47 0.29 17.18 -2.17
CA ALA A 47 -0.48 16.13 -1.51
C ALA A 47 0.41 15.27 -0.59
N PRO A 48 -0.13 14.58 0.42
CA PRO A 48 0.65 13.62 1.20
C PRO A 48 1.26 12.54 0.29
N ALA A 49 2.51 12.14 0.51
CA ALA A 49 3.10 11.01 -0.20
C ALA A 49 2.43 9.68 0.21
N ALA A 50 2.48 8.67 -0.66
CA ALA A 50 2.17 7.29 -0.26
C ALA A 50 3.30 6.77 0.62
N GLY A 51 2.99 5.87 1.56
CA GLY A 51 3.94 5.45 2.59
C GLY A 51 3.29 4.56 3.66
N GLY A 52 4.06 3.62 4.21
CA GLY A 52 3.57 2.56 5.06
C GLY A 52 2.50 1.70 4.40
N TYR A 53 1.35 1.52 5.03
CA TYR A 53 0.23 0.76 4.47
C TYR A 53 -0.65 1.60 3.52
N VAL A 54 -0.11 2.70 2.99
CA VAL A 54 -0.74 3.57 1.99
C VAL A 54 -0.04 3.41 0.65
N ILE A 55 -0.80 3.05 -0.39
CA ILE A 55 -0.32 2.91 -1.76
C ILE A 55 -1.11 3.79 -2.72
N ASP A 56 -0.51 4.10 -3.87
CA ASP A 56 -1.21 4.69 -5.01
C ASP A 56 -1.59 3.60 -6.02
N THR A 57 -2.80 3.70 -6.55
CA THR A 57 -3.35 2.72 -7.50
C THR A 57 -3.78 3.41 -8.78
N THR A 58 -3.45 2.78 -9.89
CA THR A 58 -3.75 3.24 -11.25
C THR A 58 -4.65 2.23 -11.95
N GLU A 59 -5.17 2.57 -13.12
CA GLU A 59 -5.95 1.64 -13.95
C GLU A 59 -5.22 0.32 -14.21
N ASN A 60 -3.89 0.37 -14.39
CA ASN A 60 -3.06 -0.80 -14.65
C ASN A 60 -2.92 -1.73 -13.43
N THR A 61 -2.94 -1.17 -12.21
CA THR A 61 -2.74 -1.93 -10.96
C THR A 61 -4.05 -2.24 -10.23
N PHE A 62 -5.16 -1.62 -10.63
CA PHE A 62 -6.46 -1.75 -9.97
C PHE A 62 -6.97 -3.19 -9.96
N GLN A 63 -6.89 -3.92 -11.08
CA GLN A 63 -7.37 -5.30 -11.14
C GLN A 63 -6.61 -6.23 -10.19
N ALA A 64 -5.29 -6.08 -10.11
CA ALA A 64 -4.46 -6.87 -9.19
C ALA A 64 -4.80 -6.54 -7.73
N MET A 65 -4.93 -5.27 -7.40
CA MET A 65 -5.38 -4.81 -6.07
C MET A 65 -6.74 -5.42 -5.69
N VAL A 66 -7.70 -5.44 -6.64
CA VAL A 66 -9.02 -6.06 -6.41
C VAL A 66 -8.89 -7.55 -6.10
N GLN A 67 -8.00 -8.29 -6.77
CA GLN A 67 -7.74 -9.69 -6.45
C GLN A 67 -7.12 -9.85 -5.05
N THR A 68 -6.18 -8.99 -4.71
CA THR A 68 -5.50 -8.98 -3.40
C THR A 68 -6.45 -8.73 -2.24
N SER A 69 -7.57 -8.03 -2.47
CA SER A 69 -8.60 -7.82 -1.43
C SER A 69 -9.24 -9.10 -0.89
N ALA A 70 -9.01 -10.25 -1.52
CA ALA A 70 -9.38 -11.57 -0.98
C ALA A 70 -8.46 -12.05 0.16
N THR A 71 -7.28 -11.42 0.33
CA THR A 71 -6.32 -11.76 1.39
C THR A 71 -6.46 -10.81 2.59
N PHE A 72 -6.54 -9.50 2.36
CA PHE A 72 -6.74 -8.49 3.40
C PHE A 72 -7.71 -7.40 2.91
N PRO A 73 -8.45 -6.71 3.79
CA PRO A 73 -9.35 -5.65 3.36
C PRO A 73 -8.57 -4.44 2.83
N ILE A 74 -9.17 -3.74 1.86
CA ILE A 74 -8.57 -2.54 1.25
C ILE A 74 -9.56 -1.39 1.34
N LEU A 75 -9.09 -0.24 1.82
CA LEU A 75 -9.81 1.02 1.83
C LEU A 75 -9.43 1.81 0.57
N LEU A 76 -10.40 2.10 -0.30
CA LEU A 76 -10.19 2.85 -1.54
C LEU A 76 -10.52 4.33 -1.34
N LEU A 77 -9.54 5.21 -1.44
CA LEU A 77 -9.73 6.66 -1.46
C LEU A 77 -9.66 7.17 -2.90
N LEU A 78 -10.80 7.54 -3.45
CA LEU A 78 -10.91 8.19 -4.76
C LEU A 78 -10.87 9.70 -4.53
N TRP A 79 -9.81 10.35 -5.02
CA TRP A 79 -9.50 11.74 -4.71
C TRP A 79 -8.82 12.44 -5.89
N VAL A 80 -8.57 13.74 -5.74
CA VAL A 80 -7.81 14.55 -6.68
C VAL A 80 -6.60 15.13 -5.94
N PRO A 81 -5.37 14.72 -6.26
CA PRO A 81 -4.17 15.06 -5.47
C PRO A 81 -3.78 16.55 -5.58
N THR A 82 -4.36 17.28 -6.54
CA THR A 82 -4.15 18.73 -6.67
C THR A 82 -5.13 19.57 -5.85
N ASP A 83 -6.14 18.98 -5.19
CA ASP A 83 -7.11 19.72 -4.37
C ASP A 83 -6.69 19.68 -2.89
N ASP A 84 -6.19 20.81 -2.38
CA ASP A 84 -5.61 20.90 -1.03
C ASP A 84 -6.59 20.61 0.10
N ARG A 85 -7.89 20.79 -0.15
CA ARG A 85 -8.98 20.51 0.81
C ARG A 85 -9.06 19.03 1.17
N LEU A 86 -8.53 18.15 0.31
CA LEU A 86 -8.55 16.70 0.51
C LEU A 86 -7.35 16.21 1.35
N PHE A 87 -6.33 17.05 1.54
CA PHE A 87 -5.09 16.62 2.20
C PHE A 87 -5.29 16.26 3.68
N PRO A 88 -6.09 16.99 4.48
CA PRO A 88 -6.37 16.59 5.86
C PRO A 88 -7.02 15.21 5.95
N MET A 89 -8.01 14.94 5.10
CA MET A 89 -8.66 13.62 5.02
C MET A 89 -7.67 12.53 4.62
N ALA A 90 -6.85 12.77 3.59
CA ALA A 90 -5.85 11.81 3.13
C ALA A 90 -4.80 11.50 4.21
N ARG A 91 -4.37 12.50 5.00
CA ARG A 91 -3.47 12.29 6.15
C ARG A 91 -4.14 11.49 7.25
N ALA A 92 -5.34 11.89 7.70
CA ALA A 92 -6.05 11.21 8.77
C ALA A 92 -6.31 9.73 8.45
N LEU A 93 -6.72 9.43 7.21
CA LEU A 93 -6.89 8.05 6.75
C LEU A 93 -5.57 7.30 6.68
N GLY A 94 -4.51 7.93 6.18
CA GLY A 94 -3.18 7.34 6.13
C GLY A 94 -2.64 7.01 7.52
N ASP A 95 -2.75 7.95 8.47
CA ASP A 95 -2.31 7.78 9.85
C ASP A 95 -3.10 6.66 10.56
N ALA A 96 -4.43 6.64 10.39
CA ALA A 96 -5.28 5.61 10.96
C ALA A 96 -4.95 4.22 10.40
N VAL A 97 -4.77 4.10 9.08
CA VAL A 97 -4.40 2.84 8.44
C VAL A 97 -2.99 2.39 8.83
N ASN A 98 -2.05 3.32 8.94
CA ASN A 98 -0.69 3.02 9.39
C ASN A 98 -0.67 2.49 10.84
N ALA A 99 -1.47 3.08 11.73
CA ALA A 99 -1.60 2.63 13.11
C ALA A 99 -2.19 1.20 13.23
N LEU A 100 -2.86 0.71 12.19
CA LEU A 100 -3.49 -0.61 12.17
C LEU A 100 -2.54 -1.74 11.73
N ASN A 101 -1.28 -1.43 11.43
CA ASN A 101 -0.20 -2.40 11.22
C ASN A 101 -0.54 -3.50 10.20
N GLY A 102 -1.10 -3.10 9.05
CA GLY A 102 -1.38 -3.99 7.93
C GLY A 102 -2.69 -4.79 8.04
N GLN A 103 -3.52 -4.57 9.06
CA GLN A 103 -4.86 -5.17 9.12
C GLN A 103 -5.79 -4.69 8.00
N ILE A 104 -5.48 -3.53 7.40
CA ILE A 104 -6.13 -2.95 6.23
C ILE A 104 -5.09 -2.15 5.45
N GLN A 105 -5.26 -2.02 4.13
CA GLN A 105 -4.42 -1.15 3.29
C GLN A 105 -5.23 0.04 2.76
N LEU A 106 -4.62 1.22 2.67
CA LEU A 106 -5.20 2.38 1.99
C LEU A 106 -4.69 2.42 0.55
N SER A 107 -5.59 2.28 -0.41
CA SER A 107 -5.32 2.47 -1.83
C SER A 107 -5.90 3.82 -2.27
N ARG A 108 -5.03 4.75 -2.63
CA ARG A 108 -5.43 6.08 -3.12
C ARG A 108 -5.44 6.07 -4.64
N ILE A 109 -6.49 6.63 -5.22
CA ILE A 109 -6.74 6.61 -6.65
C ILE A 109 -6.99 8.05 -7.09
N ASP A 110 -6.05 8.62 -7.83
CA ASP A 110 -6.24 9.89 -8.52
C ASP A 110 -7.23 9.69 -9.67
N ILE A 111 -8.47 10.12 -9.47
CA ILE A 111 -9.54 9.98 -10.46
C ILE A 111 -9.41 10.97 -11.63
N SER A 112 -8.58 12.02 -11.50
CA SER A 112 -8.29 12.91 -12.63
C SER A 112 -7.48 12.20 -13.71
N SER A 113 -6.56 11.33 -13.28
CA SER A 113 -5.73 10.49 -14.15
C SER A 113 -6.34 9.11 -14.45
N ASN A 114 -7.26 8.62 -13.61
CA ASN A 114 -7.83 7.26 -13.69
C ASN A 114 -9.39 7.26 -13.68
N PRO A 115 -10.06 7.95 -14.63
CA PRO A 115 -11.50 8.17 -14.58
C PRO A 115 -12.34 6.89 -14.80
N SER A 116 -11.77 5.85 -15.42
CA SER A 116 -12.52 4.60 -15.66
C SER A 116 -12.83 3.85 -14.36
N ILE A 117 -11.96 3.95 -13.34
CA ILE A 117 -12.15 3.34 -12.02
C ILE A 117 -13.36 3.97 -11.33
N ALA A 118 -13.49 5.29 -11.37
CA ALA A 118 -14.63 6.00 -10.79
C ALA A 118 -15.95 5.60 -11.46
N GLN A 119 -15.94 5.39 -12.78
CA GLN A 119 -17.11 4.91 -13.53
C GLN A 119 -17.49 3.47 -13.14
N ALA A 120 -16.50 2.58 -13.02
CA ALA A 120 -16.72 1.19 -12.62
C ALA A 120 -17.30 1.07 -11.20
N LEU A 121 -16.87 1.94 -10.28
CA LEU A 121 -17.39 2.04 -8.91
C LEU A 121 -18.65 2.89 -8.79
N GLN A 122 -19.17 3.43 -9.90
CA GLN A 122 -20.38 4.26 -9.96
C GLN A 122 -20.36 5.47 -9.00
N VAL A 123 -19.19 6.12 -8.90
CA VAL A 123 -18.96 7.28 -8.03
C VAL A 123 -19.82 8.47 -8.47
N GLN A 124 -20.53 9.08 -7.53
CA GLN A 124 -21.39 10.25 -7.76
C GLN A 124 -20.71 11.57 -7.41
N GLY A 125 -19.67 11.54 -6.57
CA GLY A 125 -18.92 12.73 -6.16
C GLY A 125 -17.57 12.36 -5.54
N VAL A 126 -16.64 13.31 -5.52
CA VAL A 126 -15.31 13.15 -4.92
C VAL A 126 -15.07 14.16 -3.79
N PRO A 127 -14.33 13.80 -2.73
CA PRO A 127 -13.69 12.50 -2.51
C PRO A 127 -14.72 11.39 -2.26
N ALA A 128 -14.35 10.16 -2.59
CA ALA A 128 -15.18 9.00 -2.29
C ALA A 128 -14.36 7.91 -1.61
N LEU A 129 -14.99 7.18 -0.70
CA LEU A 129 -14.36 6.13 0.07
C LEU A 129 -15.17 4.85 -0.04
N PHE A 130 -14.47 3.76 -0.33
CA PHE A 130 -15.06 2.42 -0.40
C PHE A 130 -14.24 1.44 0.42
N ALA A 131 -14.89 0.50 1.09
CA ALA A 131 -14.24 -0.72 1.55
C ALA A 131 -14.26 -1.75 0.42
N LEU A 132 -13.20 -2.52 0.28
CA LEU A 132 -13.11 -3.62 -0.66
C LEU A 132 -12.71 -4.89 0.11
N ILE A 133 -13.61 -5.87 0.13
CA ILE A 133 -13.43 -7.14 0.82
C ILE A 133 -13.73 -8.26 -0.18
N ALA A 134 -12.77 -9.15 -0.43
CA ALA A 134 -12.93 -10.27 -1.36
C ALA A 134 -13.51 -9.87 -2.73
N GLY A 135 -13.02 -8.76 -3.28
CA GLY A 135 -13.41 -8.21 -4.58
C GLY A 135 -14.75 -7.48 -4.59
N ARG A 136 -15.41 -7.31 -3.43
CA ARG A 136 -16.72 -6.66 -3.32
C ARG A 136 -16.58 -5.23 -2.78
N PRO A 137 -16.78 -4.19 -3.61
CA PRO A 137 -16.72 -2.81 -3.15
C PRO A 137 -17.99 -2.45 -2.38
N MET A 138 -17.83 -1.75 -1.25
CA MET A 138 -18.89 -1.24 -0.40
C MET A 138 -18.67 0.26 -0.20
N PRO A 139 -19.58 1.14 -0.67
CA PRO A 139 -19.46 2.58 -0.48
C PRO A 139 -19.58 2.93 1.01
N LEU A 140 -18.70 3.81 1.48
CA LEU A 140 -18.66 4.29 2.87
C LEU A 140 -19.01 5.78 2.95
N LEU A 141 -18.44 6.57 2.04
CA LEU A 141 -18.54 8.02 2.03
C LEU A 141 -18.45 8.53 0.59
N GLN A 142 -19.24 9.55 0.23
CA GLN A 142 -19.10 10.30 -1.01
C GLN A 142 -19.34 11.77 -0.72
N GLY A 143 -18.30 12.59 -0.89
CA GLY A 143 -18.24 13.98 -0.46
C GLY A 143 -17.20 14.20 0.64
N LEU A 144 -16.87 15.47 0.89
CA LEU A 144 -15.90 15.85 1.92
C LEU A 144 -16.56 15.75 3.30
N PRO A 145 -16.06 14.91 4.22
CA PRO A 145 -16.65 14.76 5.54
C PRO A 145 -16.29 15.95 6.44
N GLY A 146 -17.13 16.23 7.43
CA GLY A 146 -16.76 17.10 8.55
C GLY A 146 -15.78 16.40 9.52
N ASP A 147 -15.17 17.16 10.43
CA ASP A 147 -14.15 16.63 11.35
C ASP A 147 -14.68 15.47 12.23
N ASP A 148 -15.90 15.60 12.77
CA ASP A 148 -16.54 14.56 13.60
C ASP A 148 -16.82 13.28 12.79
N GLU A 149 -17.24 13.43 11.54
CA GLU A 149 -17.53 12.31 10.64
C GLU A 149 -16.23 11.60 10.22
N LEU A 150 -15.18 12.37 9.93
CA LEU A 150 -13.85 11.82 9.65
C LEU A 150 -13.30 11.06 10.86
N LYS A 151 -13.50 11.57 12.07
CA LYS A 151 -13.11 10.89 13.31
C LYS A 151 -13.92 9.60 13.53
N GLN A 152 -15.23 9.63 13.30
CA GLN A 152 -16.07 8.43 13.39
C GLN A 152 -15.63 7.38 12.36
N LEU A 153 -15.26 7.82 11.16
CA LEU A 153 -14.77 6.98 10.11
C LEU A 153 -13.47 6.26 10.51
N THR A 154 -12.49 6.99 11.07
CA THR A 154 -11.22 6.39 11.50
C THR A 154 -11.37 5.49 12.72
N ASP A 155 -12.15 5.92 13.71
CA ASP A 155 -12.17 5.29 15.04
C ASP A 155 -13.18 4.14 15.13
N GLU A 156 -14.22 4.14 14.30
CA GLU A 156 -15.27 3.12 14.36
C GLU A 156 -15.46 2.35 13.05
N VAL A 157 -15.55 3.06 11.93
CA VAL A 157 -15.95 2.42 10.66
C VAL A 157 -14.81 1.56 10.12
N ILE A 158 -13.57 2.05 10.13
CA ILE A 158 -12.40 1.25 9.70
C ILE A 158 -12.24 -0.04 10.53
N PRO A 159 -12.28 -0.01 11.88
CA PRO A 159 -12.28 -1.24 12.68
C PRO A 159 -13.41 -2.22 12.33
N LYS A 160 -14.64 -1.73 12.13
CA LYS A 160 -15.79 -2.57 11.74
C LYS A 160 -15.59 -3.25 10.38
N ILE A 161 -14.90 -2.59 9.44
CA ILE A 161 -14.53 -3.18 8.14
C ILE A 161 -13.56 -4.34 8.34
N ILE A 162 -12.56 -4.18 9.20
CA ILE A 162 -11.60 -5.25 9.51
C ILE A 162 -12.32 -6.44 10.15
N GLU A 163 -13.22 -6.19 11.10
CA GLU A 163 -14.05 -7.24 11.71
C GLU A 163 -14.91 -7.98 10.68
N ALA A 164 -15.57 -7.25 9.77
CA ALA A 164 -16.38 -7.82 8.71
C ALA A 164 -15.54 -8.64 7.70
N ALA A 165 -14.33 -8.19 7.41
CA ALA A 165 -13.38 -8.90 6.56
C ALA A 165 -12.93 -10.22 7.22
N ALA A 166 -12.59 -10.17 8.51
CA ALA A 166 -12.22 -11.34 9.28
C ALA A 166 -13.35 -12.40 9.35
N GLN A 167 -14.60 -11.96 9.51
CA GLN A 167 -15.78 -12.84 9.45
C GLN A 167 -15.95 -13.50 8.08
N SER A 168 -15.45 -12.87 7.02
CA SER A 168 -15.46 -13.37 5.64
C SER A 168 -14.21 -14.19 5.28
N GLY A 169 -13.32 -14.45 6.24
CA GLY A 169 -12.06 -15.18 6.02
C GLY A 169 -10.95 -14.35 5.38
N VAL A 170 -11.10 -13.02 5.33
CA VAL A 170 -10.13 -12.06 4.80
C VAL A 170 -9.39 -11.42 5.98
N ASN A 171 -8.38 -12.11 6.49
CA ASN A 171 -7.65 -11.74 7.72
C ASN A 171 -6.12 -11.76 7.56
N GLY A 172 -5.63 -11.72 6.32
CA GLY A 172 -4.21 -11.56 6.02
C GLY A 172 -3.70 -10.15 6.34
N THR A 173 -2.41 -9.95 6.14
CA THR A 173 -1.73 -8.68 6.44
C THR A 173 -1.31 -8.00 5.13
N ALA A 174 -1.67 -6.73 5.00
CA ALA A 174 -1.25 -5.87 3.91
C ALA A 174 0.27 -5.64 3.93
N PRO A 175 0.92 -5.46 2.77
CA PRO A 175 2.33 -5.12 2.73
C PRO A 175 2.58 -3.66 3.12
N TYR A 176 3.69 -3.43 3.81
CA TYR A 176 4.20 -2.09 4.12
C TYR A 176 5.01 -1.57 2.91
N SER A 177 4.73 -0.34 2.50
CA SER A 177 5.32 0.36 1.36
C SER A 177 5.99 1.64 1.87
N GLY A 178 7.29 1.66 2.14
CA GLY A 178 7.93 2.83 2.75
C GLY A 178 9.36 3.12 2.30
N ASP A 179 9.67 4.42 2.25
CA ASP A 179 10.97 5.09 2.08
C ASP A 179 11.77 4.98 3.40
N PRO A 180 13.07 4.60 3.39
CA PRO A 180 13.85 4.32 4.61
C PRO A 180 13.99 5.47 5.62
N ASP A 181 13.70 6.72 5.25
CA ASP A 181 14.11 7.92 6.00
C ASP A 181 12.98 8.78 6.61
N SER A 182 11.72 8.31 6.61
CA SER A 182 10.66 9.03 7.33
C SER A 182 10.73 8.76 8.84
N ASP A 183 10.48 9.76 9.70
CA ASP A 183 10.50 9.62 11.18
C ASP A 183 9.53 8.55 11.75
N ALA A 184 8.67 7.95 10.91
CA ALA A 184 7.85 6.78 11.20
C ALA A 184 8.59 5.42 11.04
N ALA A 185 9.80 5.41 10.46
CA ALA A 185 10.71 4.26 10.42
C ALA A 185 11.10 3.79 11.83
N LYS A 186 11.04 4.68 12.83
CA LYS A 186 11.24 4.37 14.26
C LYS A 186 10.10 3.56 14.90
N SER A 187 9.04 3.25 14.16
CA SER A 187 7.93 2.41 14.64
C SER A 187 7.53 1.29 13.68
N ALA A 188 8.21 1.16 12.54
CA ALA A 188 7.98 0.09 11.55
C ALA A 188 8.72 -1.24 11.88
N GLY A 189 9.45 -1.29 13.01
CA GLY A 189 10.09 -2.50 13.52
C GLY A 189 9.15 -3.53 14.16
N ALA A 190 7.84 -3.29 14.20
CA ALA A 190 6.89 -4.18 14.86
C ALA A 190 6.05 -4.95 13.84
N THR A 191 6.56 -6.12 13.42
CA THR A 191 5.72 -7.18 12.86
C THR A 191 4.61 -7.57 13.83
N GLY A 192 3.46 -8.02 13.32
CA GLY A 192 2.31 -8.46 14.10
C GLY A 192 2.67 -9.35 15.29
N ALA A 193 2.56 -8.76 16.48
CA ALA A 193 2.39 -9.44 17.75
C ALA A 193 1.33 -8.66 18.53
N VAL A 194 0.08 -9.09 18.45
CA VAL A 194 -0.88 -8.80 19.52
C VAL A 194 -0.53 -9.73 20.68
N ALA A 195 0.50 -9.36 21.44
CA ALA A 195 0.70 -9.66 22.87
C ALA A 195 2.08 -9.20 23.34
N GLY A 196 2.15 -8.02 23.98
CA GLY A 196 3.34 -7.56 24.72
C GLY A 196 4.43 -6.94 23.84
N ALA A 197 5.15 -5.96 24.38
CA ALA A 197 6.34 -5.42 23.74
C ALA A 197 7.36 -6.56 23.53
N GLU A 198 7.48 -7.06 22.30
CA GLU A 198 8.49 -8.04 21.92
C GLU A 198 9.86 -7.36 22.07
N GLN A 199 10.57 -7.67 23.15
CA GLN A 199 11.91 -7.18 23.37
C GLN A 199 12.81 -7.84 22.33
N VAL A 200 13.53 -7.04 21.53
CA VAL A 200 14.58 -7.55 20.64
C VAL A 200 15.50 -8.45 21.47
N PRO A 201 15.67 -9.74 21.11
CA PRO A 201 16.54 -10.63 21.85
C PRO A 201 17.92 -9.99 21.99
N PRO A 202 18.59 -10.08 23.15
CA PRO A 202 19.90 -9.44 23.35
C PRO A 202 20.94 -9.84 22.28
N GLU A 203 20.85 -11.06 21.76
CA GLU A 203 21.72 -11.55 20.70
C GLU A 203 21.51 -10.85 19.35
N HIS A 204 20.31 -10.30 19.12
CA HIS A 204 19.93 -9.59 17.89
C HIS A 204 20.16 -8.08 17.98
N ALA A 205 20.47 -7.55 19.17
CA ALA A 205 20.50 -6.12 19.43
C ALA A 205 21.50 -5.34 18.56
N GLU A 206 22.68 -5.91 18.28
CA GLU A 206 23.67 -5.29 17.37
C GLU A 206 23.12 -5.21 15.94
N ALA A 207 22.63 -6.33 15.43
CA ALA A 207 22.07 -6.41 14.07
C ALA A 207 20.88 -5.46 13.90
N HIS A 208 20.02 -5.39 14.91
CA HIS A 208 18.88 -4.49 14.94
C HIS A 208 19.32 -3.02 14.90
N ARG A 209 20.31 -2.63 15.72
CA ARG A 209 20.84 -1.25 15.73
C ARG A 209 21.42 -0.86 14.36
N LEU A 210 22.21 -1.74 13.75
CA LEU A 210 22.78 -1.48 12.42
C LEU A 210 21.68 -1.28 11.37
N ALA A 211 20.60 -2.06 11.44
CA ALA A 211 19.44 -1.89 10.56
C ALA A 211 18.70 -0.57 10.81
N GLU A 212 18.56 -0.15 12.08
CA GLU A 212 17.97 1.16 12.45
C GLU A 212 18.82 2.34 11.96
N GLU A 213 20.14 2.18 11.90
CA GLU A 213 21.09 3.16 11.37
C GLU A 213 21.17 3.15 9.83
N GLY A 214 20.44 2.24 9.16
CA GLY A 214 20.43 2.08 7.71
C GLY A 214 21.62 1.27 7.16
N ASP A 215 22.50 0.73 8.02
CA ASP A 215 23.55 -0.20 7.64
C ASP A 215 23.01 -1.63 7.51
N TYR A 216 22.23 -1.85 6.45
CA TYR A 216 21.63 -3.16 6.18
C TYR A 216 22.65 -4.25 5.84
N ALA A 217 23.82 -3.87 5.29
CA ALA A 217 24.88 -4.82 5.02
C ALA A 217 25.53 -5.31 6.33
N GLY A 218 25.82 -4.39 7.25
CA GLY A 218 26.28 -4.72 8.60
C GLY A 218 25.26 -5.54 9.38
N ALA A 219 23.99 -5.15 9.33
CA ALA A 219 22.90 -5.88 9.99
C ALA A 219 22.80 -7.34 9.50
N ALA A 220 22.87 -7.57 8.18
CA ALA A 220 22.83 -8.90 7.60
C ALA A 220 24.01 -9.77 8.08
N ALA A 221 25.21 -9.19 8.20
CA ALA A 221 26.39 -9.90 8.69
C ALA A 221 26.26 -10.29 10.18
N GLU A 222 25.69 -9.41 11.00
CA GLU A 222 25.45 -9.72 12.41
C GLU A 222 24.35 -10.77 12.61
N TYR A 223 23.25 -10.71 11.85
CA TYR A 223 22.27 -11.81 11.87
C TYR A 223 22.84 -13.13 11.37
N GLU A 224 23.78 -13.11 10.41
CA GLU A 224 24.51 -14.32 10.02
C GLU A 224 25.37 -14.88 11.16
N ARG A 225 26.00 -14.02 11.96
CA ARG A 225 26.74 -14.44 13.16
C ARG A 225 25.82 -15.09 14.20
N VAL A 226 24.62 -14.55 14.40
CA VAL A 226 23.58 -15.16 15.26
C VAL A 226 23.21 -16.55 14.75
N LEU A 227 22.91 -16.68 13.45
CA LEU A 227 22.59 -17.96 12.81
C LEU A 227 23.73 -18.98 12.85
N GLY A 228 24.99 -18.52 12.93
CA GLY A 228 26.13 -19.39 13.15
C GLY A 228 26.12 -20.07 14.52
N SER A 229 25.48 -19.43 15.51
CA SER A 229 25.34 -19.93 16.89
C SER A 229 24.03 -20.70 17.08
N ASP A 230 22.93 -20.17 16.53
CA ASP A 230 21.63 -20.84 16.47
C ASP A 230 21.08 -20.86 15.03
N PRO A 231 21.37 -21.92 14.25
CA PRO A 231 20.85 -22.06 12.88
C PRO A 231 19.33 -22.21 12.79
N SER A 232 18.64 -22.46 13.91
CA SER A 232 17.19 -22.65 13.97
C SER A 232 16.41 -21.37 14.29
N ASP A 233 17.12 -20.26 14.53
CA ASP A 233 16.52 -18.97 14.80
C ASP A 233 15.81 -18.40 13.56
N ALA A 234 14.51 -18.64 13.50
CA ALA A 234 13.66 -18.20 12.41
C ALA A 234 13.57 -16.67 12.31
N LEU A 235 13.69 -15.96 13.45
CA LEU A 235 13.67 -14.50 13.47
C LEU A 235 14.96 -13.95 12.86
N ALA A 236 16.13 -14.44 13.29
CA ALA A 236 17.41 -14.03 12.71
C ALA A 236 17.50 -14.36 11.21
N ALA A 237 16.98 -15.51 10.78
CA ALA A 237 16.92 -15.89 9.37
C ALA A 237 16.07 -14.91 8.55
N ARG A 238 14.89 -14.54 9.08
CA ARG A 238 13.98 -13.59 8.46
C ARG A 238 14.58 -12.19 8.36
N GLU A 239 15.10 -11.68 9.48
CA GLU A 239 15.66 -10.32 9.53
C GLU A 239 16.95 -10.20 8.70
N ARG A 240 17.79 -11.25 8.66
CA ARG A 240 18.91 -11.34 7.71
C ARG A 240 18.44 -11.20 6.27
N ALA A 241 17.41 -11.95 5.87
CA ALA A 241 16.91 -11.93 4.50
C ALA A 241 16.37 -10.54 4.12
N LYS A 242 15.66 -9.86 5.03
CA LYS A 242 15.20 -8.48 4.83
C LYS A 242 16.37 -7.49 4.72
N ALA A 243 17.37 -7.61 5.59
CA ALA A 243 18.56 -6.76 5.55
C ALA A 243 19.34 -6.95 4.24
N LEU A 244 19.54 -8.19 3.79
CA LEU A 244 20.17 -8.47 2.49
C LEU A 244 19.37 -7.88 1.31
N LEU A 245 18.03 -7.96 1.36
CA LEU A 245 17.15 -7.38 0.36
C LEU A 245 17.30 -5.85 0.28
N LEU A 246 17.24 -5.17 1.43
CA LEU A 246 17.37 -3.71 1.52
C LEU A 246 18.79 -3.23 1.16
N ALA A 247 19.82 -3.96 1.55
CA ALA A 247 21.21 -3.64 1.19
C ALA A 247 21.45 -3.66 -0.33
N ARG A 248 20.73 -4.52 -1.07
CA ARG A 248 20.85 -4.60 -2.53
C ARG A 248 20.00 -3.57 -3.26
N SER A 249 18.76 -3.39 -2.81
CA SER A 249 17.71 -2.80 -3.65
C SER A 249 16.89 -1.71 -2.95
N GLY A 250 17.19 -1.39 -1.69
CA GLY A 250 16.44 -0.40 -0.90
C GLY A 250 16.52 1.04 -1.43
N ALA A 251 17.57 1.38 -2.17
CA ALA A 251 17.75 2.71 -2.77
C ALA A 251 17.63 2.72 -4.30
N ALA A 252 17.18 1.61 -4.91
CA ALA A 252 17.12 1.49 -6.36
C ALA A 252 15.85 2.16 -6.94
N ASP A 253 15.99 2.84 -8.08
CA ASP A 253 14.84 3.39 -8.80
C ASP A 253 14.07 2.27 -9.52
N VAL A 254 12.79 2.10 -9.14
CA VAL A 254 11.90 1.07 -9.65
C VAL A 254 11.76 1.11 -11.18
N ARG A 255 11.70 2.31 -11.77
CA ARG A 255 11.49 2.49 -13.21
C ARG A 255 12.73 2.07 -13.97
N ASP A 256 13.91 2.44 -13.48
CA ASP A 256 15.18 2.09 -14.09
C ASP A 256 15.44 0.58 -14.01
N VAL A 257 15.18 -0.04 -12.86
CA VAL A 257 15.33 -1.48 -12.66
C VAL A 257 14.40 -2.27 -13.61
N ARG A 258 13.14 -1.86 -13.73
CA ARG A 258 12.19 -2.51 -14.67
C ARG A 258 12.56 -2.28 -16.13
N ALA A 259 13.02 -1.09 -16.48
CA ALA A 259 13.46 -0.78 -17.85
C ALA A 259 14.70 -1.62 -18.23
N ALA A 260 15.67 -1.76 -17.32
CA ALA A 260 16.85 -2.58 -17.53
C ALA A 260 16.49 -4.06 -17.75
N ALA A 261 15.61 -4.63 -16.92
CA ALA A 261 15.15 -6.02 -17.08
C ALA A 261 14.31 -6.24 -18.34
N ALA A 262 13.57 -5.22 -18.80
CA ALA A 262 12.85 -5.29 -20.08
C ALA A 262 13.81 -5.25 -21.29
N ALA A 263 14.91 -4.51 -21.19
CA ALA A 263 15.94 -4.45 -22.22
C ALA A 263 16.82 -5.72 -22.25
N ALA A 264 16.96 -6.41 -21.12
CA ALA A 264 17.76 -7.62 -20.95
C ALA A 264 16.93 -8.75 -20.30
N PRO A 265 15.98 -9.36 -21.04
CA PRO A 265 15.07 -10.37 -20.48
C PRO A 265 15.77 -11.66 -20.04
N ASP A 266 16.89 -12.01 -20.67
CA ASP A 266 17.67 -13.22 -20.39
C ASP A 266 18.80 -12.97 -19.36
N ASP A 267 18.92 -11.75 -18.82
CA ASP A 267 19.91 -11.40 -17.80
C ASP A 267 19.37 -11.69 -16.39
N VAL A 268 19.99 -12.68 -15.73
CA VAL A 268 19.61 -13.11 -14.38
C VAL A 268 19.69 -11.97 -13.36
N GLU A 269 20.70 -11.10 -13.40
CA GLU A 269 20.86 -10.02 -12.42
C GLU A 269 19.73 -9.01 -12.57
N ALA A 270 19.34 -8.70 -13.81
CA ALA A 270 18.23 -7.79 -14.08
C ALA A 270 16.90 -8.38 -13.59
N GLN A 271 16.68 -9.69 -13.75
CA GLN A 271 15.47 -10.35 -13.22
C GLN A 271 15.47 -10.42 -11.70
N LEU A 272 16.62 -10.67 -11.07
CA LEU A 272 16.78 -10.67 -9.61
C LEU A 272 16.54 -9.28 -9.02
N ALA A 273 16.99 -8.22 -9.68
CA ALA A 273 16.76 -6.85 -9.24
C ALA A 273 15.27 -6.49 -9.26
N VAL A 274 14.53 -6.87 -10.32
CA VAL A 274 13.07 -6.65 -10.34
C VAL A 274 12.37 -7.49 -9.27
N ALA A 275 12.80 -8.73 -9.05
CA ALA A 275 12.23 -9.56 -7.99
C ALA A 275 12.47 -8.96 -6.59
N ASP A 276 13.62 -8.32 -6.35
CA ASP A 276 13.87 -7.61 -5.09
C ASP A 276 12.91 -6.43 -4.92
N ILE A 277 12.70 -5.62 -5.96
CA ILE A 277 11.75 -4.52 -5.94
C ILE A 277 10.32 -5.02 -5.71
N ASP A 278 9.94 -6.12 -6.37
CA ASP A 278 8.64 -6.76 -6.17
C ASP A 278 8.48 -7.24 -4.71
N MET A 279 9.53 -7.81 -4.09
CA MET A 279 9.52 -8.18 -2.67
C MET A 279 9.40 -6.96 -1.73
N ILE A 280 10.15 -5.88 -1.98
CA ILE A 280 10.09 -4.64 -1.20
C ILE A 280 8.71 -4.00 -1.30
N GLY A 281 8.13 -3.99 -2.50
CA GLY A 281 6.76 -3.50 -2.76
C GLY A 281 5.64 -4.47 -2.35
N GLY A 282 5.97 -5.59 -1.70
CA GLY A 282 5.00 -6.57 -1.21
C GLY A 282 4.37 -7.47 -2.27
N GLN A 283 4.80 -7.39 -3.52
CA GLN A 283 4.39 -8.24 -4.64
C GLN A 283 5.11 -9.59 -4.58
N ILE A 284 4.97 -10.30 -3.45
CA ILE A 284 5.69 -11.54 -3.14
C ILE A 284 5.46 -12.63 -4.19
N GLN A 285 4.22 -12.75 -4.68
CA GLN A 285 3.91 -13.76 -5.71
C GLN A 285 4.61 -13.42 -7.04
N ASP A 286 4.60 -12.17 -7.45
CA ASP A 286 5.25 -11.73 -8.70
C ASP A 286 6.76 -11.92 -8.64
N ALA A 287 7.38 -11.65 -7.48
CA ALA A 287 8.79 -11.92 -7.26
C ALA A 287 9.13 -13.41 -7.39
N PHE A 288 8.31 -14.29 -6.79
CA PHE A 288 8.49 -15.75 -6.92
C PHE A 288 8.29 -16.21 -8.35
N ASP A 289 7.18 -15.82 -8.97
CA ASP A 289 6.80 -16.27 -10.30
C ASP A 289 7.82 -15.78 -11.34
N ARG A 290 8.31 -14.54 -11.26
CA ARG A 290 9.39 -14.03 -12.13
C ARG A 290 10.60 -14.95 -12.15
N LEU A 291 11.12 -15.31 -10.98
CA LEU A 291 12.33 -16.12 -10.88
C LEU A 291 12.09 -17.58 -11.28
N LEU A 292 10.93 -18.14 -10.95
CA LEU A 292 10.56 -19.50 -11.31
C LEU A 292 10.25 -19.62 -12.81
N ASP A 293 9.62 -18.61 -13.40
CA ASP A 293 9.37 -18.49 -14.84
C ASP A 293 10.68 -18.33 -15.61
N PHE A 294 11.61 -17.52 -15.11
CA PHE A 294 12.94 -17.36 -15.69
C PHE A 294 13.66 -18.71 -15.81
N LEU A 295 13.66 -19.52 -14.75
CA LEU A 295 14.22 -20.87 -14.80
C LEU A 295 13.44 -21.82 -15.73
N ALA A 296 12.10 -21.73 -15.71
CA ALA A 296 11.25 -22.55 -16.57
C ALA A 296 11.45 -22.24 -18.07
N ALA A 297 11.85 -21.01 -18.40
CA ALA A 297 12.18 -20.59 -19.76
C ALA A 297 13.51 -21.17 -20.29
N GLY A 298 14.27 -21.90 -19.47
CA GLY A 298 15.45 -22.65 -19.91
C GLY A 298 16.79 -22.11 -19.40
N HIS A 299 16.79 -21.09 -18.54
CA HIS A 299 17.99 -20.49 -17.94
C HIS A 299 18.62 -21.37 -16.84
N LYS A 300 18.89 -22.63 -17.17
CA LYS A 300 19.41 -23.63 -16.22
C LYS A 300 20.83 -23.33 -15.73
N ALA A 301 21.58 -22.51 -16.46
CA ALA A 301 22.90 -22.06 -16.03
C ALA A 301 22.84 -21.22 -14.74
N ASP A 302 21.73 -20.51 -14.54
CA ASP A 302 21.54 -19.53 -13.46
C ASP A 302 20.79 -20.11 -12.25
N ILE A 303 20.52 -21.41 -12.28
CA ILE A 303 19.69 -22.13 -11.30
C ILE A 303 20.15 -21.92 -9.86
N GLU A 304 21.46 -21.94 -9.63
CA GLU A 304 22.05 -21.79 -8.30
C GLU A 304 21.89 -20.37 -7.77
N GLN A 305 22.00 -19.38 -8.64
CA GLN A 305 21.86 -17.98 -8.27
C GLN A 305 20.41 -17.65 -7.93
N VAL A 306 19.48 -18.08 -8.78
CA VAL A 306 18.05 -17.93 -8.56
C VAL A 306 17.59 -18.68 -7.31
N ARG A 307 18.08 -19.91 -7.10
CA ARG A 307 17.79 -20.71 -5.91
C ARG A 307 18.19 -19.98 -4.63
N LYS A 308 19.41 -19.43 -4.57
CA LYS A 308 19.87 -18.67 -3.40
C LYS A 308 18.94 -17.51 -3.08
N ARG A 309 18.55 -16.72 -4.10
CA ARG A 309 17.64 -15.60 -3.91
C ARG A 309 16.26 -16.05 -3.43
N LEU A 310 15.69 -17.09 -4.02
CA LEU A 310 14.39 -17.63 -3.59
C LEU A 310 14.44 -18.15 -2.15
N LEU A 311 15.55 -18.76 -1.72
CA LEU A 311 15.72 -19.21 -0.34
C LEU A 311 15.75 -18.03 0.64
N GLU A 312 16.40 -16.92 0.28
CA GLU A 312 16.33 -15.67 1.06
C GLU A 312 14.88 -15.20 1.15
N TYR A 313 14.16 -15.09 0.03
CA TYR A 313 12.78 -14.64 0.06
C TYR A 313 11.86 -15.57 0.84
N PHE A 314 12.10 -16.88 0.84
CA PHE A 314 11.29 -17.83 1.59
C PHE A 314 11.41 -17.71 3.11
N ALA A 315 12.39 -16.97 3.61
CA ALA A 315 12.52 -16.65 5.01
C ALA A 315 11.69 -15.42 5.42
N ILE A 316 11.19 -14.62 4.46
CA ILE A 316 10.53 -13.34 4.75
C ILE A 316 9.05 -13.51 5.14
N PRO A 317 8.20 -14.18 4.33
CA PRO A 317 6.81 -14.42 4.70
C PRO A 317 6.66 -15.42 5.84
N GLU A 318 5.51 -15.38 6.51
CA GLU A 318 5.15 -16.34 7.55
C GLU A 318 5.19 -17.78 7.02
N PRO A 319 5.62 -18.78 7.82
CA PRO A 319 5.75 -20.17 7.38
C PRO A 319 4.47 -20.79 6.80
N THR A 320 3.30 -20.28 7.20
CA THR A 320 1.98 -20.74 6.76
C THR A 320 1.50 -20.07 5.46
N ASP A 321 2.28 -19.17 4.88
CA ASP A 321 1.91 -18.47 3.64
C ASP A 321 1.74 -19.48 2.47
N PRO A 322 0.55 -19.54 1.84
CA PRO A 322 0.27 -20.50 0.78
C PRO A 322 1.17 -20.31 -0.46
N ARG A 323 1.72 -19.11 -0.68
CA ARG A 323 2.64 -18.79 -1.77
C ARG A 323 3.98 -19.52 -1.59
N LEU A 324 4.47 -19.64 -0.35
CA LEU A 324 5.72 -20.36 -0.05
C LEU A 324 5.64 -21.82 -0.47
N THR A 325 4.54 -22.51 -0.13
CA THR A 325 4.37 -23.93 -0.45
C THR A 325 4.36 -24.16 -1.96
N ARG A 326 3.65 -23.31 -2.70
CA ARG A 326 3.59 -23.39 -4.17
C ARG A 326 4.96 -23.12 -4.80
N ALA A 327 5.65 -22.07 -4.37
CA ALA A 327 6.95 -21.67 -4.89
C ALA A 327 8.03 -22.72 -4.60
N ARG A 328 8.10 -23.25 -3.36
CA ARG A 328 9.03 -24.32 -2.98
C ARG A 328 8.83 -25.59 -3.81
N ARG A 329 7.58 -26.00 -4.03
CA ARG A 329 7.27 -27.17 -4.87
C ARG A 329 7.70 -26.94 -6.32
N ARG A 330 7.46 -25.75 -6.86
CA ARG A 330 7.83 -25.39 -8.23
C ARG A 330 9.34 -25.33 -8.39
N LEU A 331 10.05 -24.71 -7.45
CA LEU A 331 11.51 -24.71 -7.41
C LEU A 331 12.07 -26.13 -7.39
N ALA A 332 11.58 -26.98 -6.48
CA ALA A 332 12.00 -28.38 -6.40
C ALA A 332 11.81 -29.11 -7.74
N THR A 333 10.68 -28.88 -8.43
CA THR A 333 10.42 -29.48 -9.75
C THR A 333 11.41 -28.99 -10.81
N LEU A 334 11.84 -27.72 -10.75
CA LEU A 334 12.79 -27.15 -11.69
C LEU A 334 14.25 -27.58 -11.43
N MET A 335 14.55 -28.10 -10.23
CA MET A 335 15.89 -28.61 -9.88
C MET A 335 16.18 -30.02 -10.43
N TYR A 336 15.15 -30.76 -10.85
CA TYR A 336 15.26 -32.15 -11.33
C TYR A 336 14.83 -32.24 -12.80
#